data_AF-A0A7R9GIH3-F1
#
_entry.id   AF-A0A7R9GIH3-F1
#
_cell.length_a   1.000
_cell.length_b   1.000
_cell.length_c   1.000
_cell.angle_alpha   90.00
_cell.angle_beta   90.00
_cell.angle_gamma   90.00
#
_symmetry.space_group_name_H-M   'P 1'
#
loop_
_entity.id
_entity.type
_entity.pdbx_description
1 polymer ?
#
loop_
_entity_poly.entity_id
_entity_poly.type
_entity_poly.pdbx_seq_one_letter_code
_entity_poly.pdbx_strand_id
1 'polypeptide(L)'
;MSPRERHWKYRLSFFYPKEEDSGVFICTTPEGYSNSIEVNIAPVHCGALNPLDPQLEIHQEDDKMTAVANFSCPLGYILHGDSSVMCLANVTA
;
A
#
# COMPACT_ATOMS: atom_id res chain seq x y z
N MET A 1 20.06 25.45 -18.32
CA MET A 1 18.82 24.67 -18.56
C MET A 1 17.88 25.53 -19.37
N SER A 2 17.51 25.10 -20.57
CA SER A 2 16.70 25.88 -21.50
C SER A 2 15.22 25.90 -21.04
N PRO A 3 14.44 26.93 -21.37
CA PRO A 3 13.01 26.99 -21.04
C PRO A 3 12.18 25.81 -21.59
N ARG A 4 12.66 25.11 -22.63
CA ARG A 4 12.00 23.93 -23.23
C ARG A 4 12.06 22.68 -22.35
N GLU A 5 13.16 22.48 -21.63
CA GLU A 5 13.38 21.28 -20.78
C GLU A 5 12.46 21.26 -19.54
N ARG A 6 11.97 22.42 -19.09
CA ARG A 6 11.02 22.52 -17.97
C ARG A 6 9.63 21.97 -18.29
N HIS A 7 9.27 21.83 -19.57
CA HIS A 7 7.94 21.38 -19.99
C HIS A 7 7.86 19.88 -20.32
N TRP A 8 8.95 19.11 -20.16
CA TRP A 8 8.94 17.66 -20.39
C TRP A 8 8.60 16.84 -19.15
N LYS A 9 8.35 17.51 -18.02
CA LYS A 9 7.93 16.87 -16.78
C LYS A 9 6.41 16.83 -16.73
N TYR A 10 5.84 15.66 -17.01
CA TYR A 10 4.43 15.39 -16.76
C TYR A 10 4.26 14.84 -15.34
N ARG A 11 3.26 15.36 -14.62
CA ARG A 11 2.88 14.86 -13.30
C ARG A 11 1.46 14.30 -13.40
N LEU A 12 1.32 12.98 -13.24
CA LEU A 12 0.02 12.40 -12.93
C LEU A 12 -0.29 12.62 -11.45
N SER A 13 -1.54 12.91 -11.14
CA SER A 13 -2.02 13.08 -9.77
C SER A 13 -3.41 12.50 -9.68
N PHE A 14 -3.58 11.51 -8.81
CA PHE A 14 -4.87 10.89 -8.52
C PHE A 14 -5.38 11.45 -7.20
N PHE A 15 -6.64 11.88 -7.19
CA PHE A 15 -7.31 12.35 -5.98
C PHE A 15 -8.39 11.33 -5.63
N TYR A 16 -8.30 10.74 -4.44
CA TYR A 16 -9.19 9.66 -4.01
C TYR A 16 -9.19 8.47 -5.00
N PRO A 17 -8.02 7.86 -5.25
CA PRO A 17 -7.86 6.84 -6.27
C PRO A 17 -8.76 5.63 -6.01
N LYS A 18 -9.31 5.08 -7.09
CA LYS A 18 -10.10 3.85 -7.09
C LYS A 18 -9.49 2.83 -8.05
N GLU A 19 -9.88 1.58 -7.90
CA GLU A 19 -9.40 0.51 -8.80
C GLU A 19 -9.67 0.82 -10.28
N GLU A 20 -10.79 1.48 -10.59
CA GLU A 20 -11.19 1.94 -11.93
C GLU A 20 -10.23 2.97 -12.56
N ASP A 21 -9.38 3.63 -11.78
CA ASP A 21 -8.37 4.57 -12.26
C ASP A 21 -7.07 3.87 -12.75
N SER A 22 -7.00 2.55 -12.63
CA SER A 22 -5.88 1.74 -13.13
C SER A 22 -5.83 1.73 -14.65
N GLY A 23 -4.62 1.69 -15.22
CA GLY A 23 -4.43 1.58 -16.66
C GLY A 23 -3.07 2.05 -17.16
N VAL A 24 -2.95 2.09 -18.49
CA VAL A 24 -1.74 2.54 -19.17
C VAL A 24 -1.92 4.00 -19.61
N PHE A 25 -1.07 4.88 -19.07
CA PHE A 25 -1.06 6.30 -19.39
C PHE A 25 0.10 6.61 -20.32
N ILE A 26 -0.22 7.14 -21.50
CA ILE A 26 0.75 7.43 -22.55
C ILE A 26 0.80 8.94 -22.79
N CYS A 27 2.01 9.52 -22.75
CA CYS A 27 2.22 10.89 -23.18
C CYS A 27 3.05 10.92 -24.47
N THR A 28 2.59 11.67 -25.47
CA THR A 28 3.27 11.83 -26.76
C THR A 28 3.63 13.29 -26.97
N THR A 29 4.89 13.56 -27.31
CA THR A 29 5.37 14.89 -27.69
C THR A 29 4.86 15.28 -29.08
N PRO A 30 4.78 16.58 -29.42
CA PRO A 30 4.45 17.00 -30.79
C PRO A 30 5.42 16.46 -31.86
N GLU A 31 6.64 16.11 -31.44
CA GLU A 31 7.72 15.56 -32.27
C GLU A 31 7.58 14.03 -32.47
N GLY A 32 6.61 13.39 -31.82
CA GLY A 32 6.27 11.97 -31.99
C GLY A 32 6.89 11.01 -30.98
N TYR A 33 7.70 11.49 -30.03
CA TYR A 33 8.22 10.65 -28.95
C TYR A 33 7.14 10.36 -27.92
N SER A 34 6.98 9.08 -27.56
CA SER A 34 6.01 8.64 -26.55
C SER A 34 6.69 8.02 -25.34
N ASN A 35 6.11 8.21 -24.16
CA ASN A 35 6.42 7.45 -22.95
C ASN A 35 5.11 6.90 -22.37
N SER A 36 5.19 5.76 -21.71
CA SER A 36 4.04 5.10 -21.09
C SER A 36 4.37 4.66 -19.66
N ILE A 37 3.38 4.78 -18.78
CA ILE A 37 3.40 4.18 -17.45
C ILE A 37 2.18 3.30 -17.28
N GLU A 38 2.34 2.15 -16.66
CA GLU A 38 1.24 1.31 -16.20
C GLU A 38 1.01 1.61 -14.72
N VAL A 39 -0.21 2.00 -14.37
CA VAL A 39 -0.61 2.31 -13.01
C VAL A 39 -1.61 1.25 -12.57
N ASN A 40 -1.31 0.57 -11.48
CA ASN A 40 -2.20 -0.37 -10.82
C ASN A 40 -2.59 0.21 -9.44
N ILE A 41 -3.87 0.51 -9.29
CA ILE A 41 -4.46 0.94 -8.03
C ILE A 41 -5.23 -0.25 -7.46
N ALA A 42 -4.77 -0.75 -6.33
CA ALA A 42 -5.40 -1.84 -5.62
C ALA A 42 -5.55 -1.50 -4.12
N PRO A 43 -6.62 -1.95 -3.46
CA PRO A 43 -6.75 -1.83 -2.01
C PRO A 43 -5.69 -2.70 -1.32
N VAL A 44 -5.09 -2.16 -0.26
CA VAL A 44 -4.14 -2.91 0.56
C VAL A 44 -4.90 -3.65 1.65
N HIS A 45 -4.81 -4.98 1.59
CA HIS A 45 -5.32 -5.91 2.60
C HIS A 45 -4.16 -6.80 3.06
N CYS A 46 -3.90 -6.82 4.37
CA CYS A 46 -2.85 -7.64 4.95
C CYS A 46 -3.28 -9.10 5.20
N GLY A 47 -4.58 -9.39 5.12
CA GLY A 47 -5.15 -10.70 5.37
C GLY A 47 -5.35 -11.03 6.85
N ALA A 48 -5.99 -12.17 7.10
CA ALA A 48 -6.25 -12.68 8.43
C ALA A 48 -4.96 -13.23 9.06
N LEU A 49 -4.70 -12.82 10.30
CA LEU A 49 -3.60 -13.35 11.09
C LEU A 49 -3.98 -14.72 11.67
N ASN A 50 -3.17 -15.74 11.37
CA ASN A 50 -3.38 -17.09 11.90
C ASN A 50 -2.36 -17.35 13.03
N PRO A 51 -2.82 -17.53 14.29
CA PRO A 51 -1.92 -17.83 15.39
C PRO A 51 -1.32 -19.24 15.20
N LEU A 52 0.01 -19.35 15.25
CA LEU A 52 0.68 -20.65 15.35
C LEU A 52 0.66 -21.19 16.78
N ASP A 53 0.65 -20.30 17.77
CA ASP A 53 0.58 -20.63 19.19
C ASP A 53 -0.88 -20.62 19.68
N PRO A 54 -1.41 -21.73 20.21
CA PRO A 54 -2.78 -21.80 20.70
C PRO A 54 -3.07 -20.90 21.92
N GLN A 55 -2.04 -20.38 22.60
CA GLN A 55 -2.17 -19.47 23.74
C GLN A 55 -2.08 -18.00 23.34
N LEU A 56 -1.79 -17.70 22.06
CA LEU A 56 -1.78 -16.35 21.54
C LEU A 56 -3.19 -15.95 21.14
N GLU A 57 -3.71 -14.94 21.80
CA GLU A 57 -4.97 -14.29 21.43
C GLU A 57 -4.68 -13.17 20.44
N ILE A 58 -5.35 -13.20 19.29
CA ILE A 58 -5.25 -12.16 18.26
C ILE A 58 -6.58 -11.44 18.17
N HIS A 59 -6.54 -10.12 18.30
CA HIS A 59 -7.69 -9.26 18.12
C HIS A 59 -7.49 -8.38 16.88
N GLN A 60 -8.14 -8.77 15.78
CA GLN A 60 -8.10 -8.10 14.49
C GLN A 60 -9.54 -7.80 14.03
N GLU A 61 -9.90 -6.52 13.94
CA GLU A 61 -11.23 -6.08 13.51
C GLU A 61 -11.34 -5.88 11.99
N ASP A 62 -10.24 -5.46 11.35
CA ASP A 62 -10.13 -5.21 9.91
C ASP A 62 -8.69 -5.57 9.46
N ASP A 63 -8.49 -5.78 8.17
CA ASP A 63 -7.21 -6.10 7.55
C ASP A 63 -6.77 -5.05 6.51
N LYS A 64 -7.55 -3.98 6.33
CA LYS A 64 -7.19 -2.85 5.47
C LYS A 64 -5.95 -2.10 5.95
N MET A 65 -5.33 -1.34 5.06
CA MET A 65 -4.27 -0.41 5.40
C MET A 65 -4.65 0.45 6.62
N THR A 66 -3.69 0.66 7.52
CA THR A 66 -3.83 1.36 8.81
C THR A 66 -4.65 0.64 9.88
N ALA A 67 -5.27 -0.51 9.58
CA ALA A 67 -5.86 -1.35 10.61
C ALA A 67 -4.77 -1.88 11.56
N VAL A 68 -5.14 -2.01 12.83
CA VAL A 68 -4.25 -2.49 13.90
C VAL A 68 -4.77 -3.82 14.43
N ALA A 69 -3.87 -4.80 14.53
CA ALA A 69 -4.12 -6.05 15.23
C ALA A 69 -3.37 -6.05 16.56
N ASN A 70 -4.03 -6.50 17.62
CA ASN A 70 -3.46 -6.57 18.97
C ASN A 70 -3.25 -8.03 19.39
N PHE A 71 -2.23 -8.26 20.20
CA PHE A 71 -1.85 -9.56 20.70
C PHE A 71 -1.87 -9.59 22.23
N SER A 72 -2.45 -10.66 22.78
CA SER A 72 -2.45 -10.91 24.22
C SER A 72 -2.22 -12.40 24.51
N CYS A 73 -1.84 -12.67 25.76
CA CYS A 73 -1.76 -14.03 26.29
C CYS A 73 -2.59 -14.13 27.57
N PRO A 74 -3.13 -15.32 27.88
CA PRO A 74 -3.89 -15.53 29.11
C PRO A 74 -2.98 -15.44 30.35
N LEU A 75 -3.60 -15.36 31.53
CA LEU A 75 -2.89 -15.31 32.81
C LEU A 75 -1.90 -16.47 32.96
N GLY A 76 -0.68 -16.15 33.40
CA GLY A 76 0.42 -17.11 33.54
C GLY A 76 1.34 -17.23 32.33
N TYR A 77 0.99 -16.56 31.22
CA TYR A 77 1.79 -16.48 30.00
C TYR A 77 2.32 -15.06 29.78
N ILE A 78 3.43 -14.96 29.06
CA ILE A 78 4.10 -13.69 28.76
C ILE A 78 4.20 -13.58 27.25
N LEU A 79 3.72 -12.46 26.72
CA LEU A 79 3.85 -12.15 25.30
C LEU A 79 5.32 -11.84 24.98
N HIS A 80 5.88 -12.56 24.01
CA HIS A 80 7.20 -12.29 23.46
C HIS A 80 7.07 -11.69 22.06
N GLY A 81 7.41 -10.40 21.92
CA GLY A 81 7.32 -9.67 20.67
C GLY A 81 6.47 -8.40 20.82
N ASP A 82 6.02 -7.87 19.70
CA ASP A 82 5.17 -6.67 19.67
C ASP A 82 3.74 -7.01 20.13
N SER A 83 3.16 -6.17 21.00
CA SER A 83 1.77 -6.30 21.43
C SER A 83 0.76 -5.82 20.39
N SER A 84 1.22 -5.18 19.32
CA SER A 84 0.38 -4.66 18.25
C SER A 84 1.16 -4.51 16.96
N VAL A 85 0.50 -4.78 15.84
CA VAL A 85 1.02 -4.51 14.49
C VAL A 85 0.01 -3.70 13.68
N MET A 86 0.51 -2.89 12.74
CA MET A 86 -0.32 -2.09 11.85
C MET A 86 -0.14 -2.56 10.41
N CYS A 87 -1.25 -2.69 9.67
CA CYS A 87 -1.21 -3.01 8.26
C CYS A 87 -0.66 -1.81 7.46
N LEU A 88 0.47 -2.02 6.78
CA LEU A 88 1.16 -1.00 5.99
C LEU A 88 1.08 -1.34 4.51
N ALA A 89 1.11 -0.29 3.67
CA ALA A 89 1.35 -0.48 2.25
C ALA A 89 2.75 -1.08 2.05
N ASN A 90 2.84 -2.13 1.23
CA ASN A 90 4.11 -2.74 0.89
C ASN A 90 4.83 -1.82 -0.10
N VAL A 91 5.60 -0.85 0.40
CA VAL A 91 6.41 0.03 -0.45
C VAL A 91 7.73 -0.68 -0.74
N THR A 92 7.74 -1.55 -1.75
CA THR A 92 9.01 -1.97 -2.36
C THR A 92 9.52 -0.80 -3.21
N ALA A 93 10.59 -0.16 -2.74
CA ALA A 93 11.30 0.90 -3.47
C ALA A 93 12.06 0.37 -4.68
#